data_AF-A0A086JUS5-F1
#
_entry.id   AF-A0A086JUS5-F1
#
_cell.length_a   1.000
_cell.length_b   1.000
_cell.length_c   1.000
_cell.angle_alpha   90.00
_cell.angle_beta   90.00
_cell.angle_gamma   90.00
#
_symmetry.space_group_name_H-M   'P 1'
#
loop_
_entity.id
_entity.type
_entity.pdbx_description
1 polymer ?
#
loop_
_entity_poly.entity_id
_entity_poly.type
_entity_poly.pdbx_seq_one_letter_code
_entity_poly.pdbx_strand_id
1 'polypeptide(L)'
;MAGSVGFLSGEEMKGKLNVHFTGEEGVDAGGLTREWFSLLARDMFNPNYALFRREGAKSEFNHPNPLSSINPEHLHYFKFIGRIIGKALFDGQHLNAYFCRSFYKHMLGRRCVTADAESIDPTLYNNLLKMLQYSLEDLGLELTFSTEVDEFGMHRIEDLIPNGRTIPVTDANKHLYVQLICQRKIVGGIQQQLEAFLSGFHELIPPALISIFDDKELELLLSGLPTVNLEDLKANTDYVNFLPTDQTIVWFWEVSAVV
;
A
#
# COMPACT_ATOMS: atom_id res chain seq x y z
N MET A 1 -15.44 18.24 5.75
CA MET A 1 -15.88 17.10 4.92
C MET A 1 -16.23 15.84 5.74
N ALA A 2 -15.76 15.71 6.98
CA ALA A 2 -16.28 14.70 7.91
C ALA A 2 -17.51 15.26 8.66
N GLY A 3 -18.71 14.90 8.22
CA GLY A 3 -19.92 15.12 9.02
C GLY A 3 -19.95 14.24 10.28
N SER A 4 -21.13 13.95 10.81
CA SER A 4 -21.35 13.04 11.96
C SER A 4 -20.72 11.64 11.84
N VAL A 5 -20.30 11.23 10.63
CA VAL A 5 -19.68 9.94 10.30
C VAL A 5 -18.50 9.59 11.21
N GLY A 6 -17.69 10.58 11.62
CA GLY A 6 -16.55 10.35 12.52
C GLY A 6 -16.95 9.86 13.92
N PHE A 7 -18.20 10.10 14.33
CA PHE A 7 -18.73 9.77 15.65
C PHE A 7 -19.62 8.53 15.66
N LEU A 8 -19.93 7.95 14.50
CA LEU A 8 -20.75 6.75 14.40
C LEU A 8 -19.99 5.53 14.91
N SER A 9 -20.72 4.62 15.55
CA SER A 9 -20.25 3.26 15.86
C SER A 9 -20.17 2.42 14.58
N GLY A 10 -19.43 1.30 14.65
CA GLY A 10 -19.32 0.36 13.53
C GLY A 10 -20.68 -0.19 13.07
N GLU A 11 -21.62 -0.42 13.98
CA GLU A 11 -22.98 -0.88 13.64
C GLU A 11 -23.79 0.21 12.94
N GLU A 12 -23.71 1.46 13.40
CA GLU A 12 -24.38 2.59 12.73
C GLU A 12 -23.82 2.81 11.31
N MET A 13 -22.51 2.58 11.12
CA MET A 13 -21.86 2.66 9.81
C MET A 13 -22.33 1.58 8.83
N LYS A 14 -22.93 0.47 9.28
CA LYS A 14 -23.52 -0.54 8.38
C LYS A 14 -24.86 -0.09 7.78
N GLY A 15 -25.47 0.96 8.31
CA GLY A 15 -26.67 1.56 7.76
C GLY A 15 -26.46 2.14 6.35
N LYS A 16 -27.55 2.38 5.63
CA LYS A 16 -27.50 2.99 4.30
C LYS A 16 -26.95 4.42 4.40
N LEU A 17 -25.85 4.69 3.68
CA LEU A 17 -25.28 6.02 3.59
C LEU A 17 -26.14 6.90 2.67
N ASN A 18 -26.46 8.12 3.13
CA ASN A 18 -27.13 9.12 2.32
C ASN A 18 -26.38 10.45 2.43
N VAL A 19 -25.77 10.86 1.32
CA VAL A 19 -24.91 12.04 1.25
C VAL A 19 -25.71 13.23 0.73
N HIS A 20 -25.61 14.36 1.43
CA HIS A 20 -26.13 15.65 0.99
C HIS A 20 -25.01 16.69 1.09
N PHE A 21 -24.75 17.40 -0.01
CA PHE A 21 -23.81 18.51 -0.02
C PHE A 21 -24.55 19.80 0.35
N THR A 22 -24.05 20.50 1.37
CA THR A 22 -24.67 21.73 1.86
C THR A 22 -24.64 22.80 0.78
N GLY A 23 -25.80 23.32 0.39
CA GLY A 23 -25.93 24.37 -0.61
C GLY A 23 -26.02 23.88 -2.06
N GLU A 24 -26.08 22.56 -2.28
CA GLU A 24 -26.25 21.96 -3.61
C GLU A 24 -27.58 21.19 -3.69
N GLU A 25 -28.29 21.34 -4.80
CA GLU A 25 -29.48 20.51 -5.08
C GLU A 25 -29.04 19.13 -5.56
N GLY A 26 -29.00 18.18 -4.64
CA GLY A 26 -28.73 16.79 -4.93
C GLY A 26 -29.96 16.08 -5.54
N VAL A 27 -29.88 15.71 -6.82
CA VAL A 27 -30.98 14.98 -7.51
C VAL A 27 -30.75 13.46 -7.49
N ASP A 28 -29.50 13.00 -7.64
CA ASP A 28 -29.14 11.58 -7.68
C ASP A 28 -28.32 11.16 -6.44
N ALA A 29 -28.98 10.50 -5.48
CA ALA A 29 -28.34 10.02 -4.26
C ALA A 29 -27.14 9.07 -4.52
N GLY A 30 -27.14 8.32 -5.63
CA GLY A 30 -26.05 7.42 -6.00
C GLY A 30 -24.82 8.18 -6.53
N GLY A 31 -25.04 9.19 -7.37
CA GLY A 31 -24.01 10.12 -7.83
C GLY A 31 -23.31 10.84 -6.68
N LEU A 32 -24.08 11.42 -5.75
CA LEU A 32 -23.54 12.16 -4.61
C LEU A 32 -22.69 11.27 -3.68
N THR A 33 -23.12 10.02 -3.47
CA THR A 33 -22.37 9.07 -2.64
C THR A 33 -21.02 8.72 -3.28
N ARG A 34 -20.99 8.46 -4.59
CA ARG A 34 -19.75 8.18 -5.35
C ARG A 34 -18.80 9.38 -5.33
N GLU A 35 -19.34 10.59 -5.52
CA GLU A 35 -18.57 11.81 -5.44
C GLU A 35 -17.97 12.03 -4.05
N TRP A 36 -18.74 11.80 -2.99
CA TRP A 36 -18.26 11.92 -1.62
C TRP A 36 -17.12 10.96 -1.29
N PHE A 37 -17.22 9.69 -1.69
CA PHE A 37 -16.11 8.75 -1.55
C PHE A 37 -14.87 9.21 -2.32
N SER A 38 -15.05 9.74 -3.53
CA SER A 38 -13.95 10.25 -4.35
C SER A 38 -13.26 11.47 -3.72
N LEU A 39 -14.03 12.40 -3.17
CA LEU A 39 -13.53 13.58 -2.45
C LEU A 39 -12.80 13.17 -1.16
N LEU A 40 -13.35 12.20 -0.42
CA LEU A 40 -12.69 11.65 0.76
C LEU A 40 -11.38 10.95 0.40
N ALA A 41 -11.32 10.16 -0.67
CA ALA A 41 -10.07 9.53 -1.11
C ALA A 41 -8.96 10.55 -1.31
N ARG A 42 -9.27 11.67 -1.95
CA ARG A 42 -8.32 12.77 -2.17
C ARG A 42 -7.83 13.38 -0.84
N ASP A 43 -8.73 13.59 0.11
CA ASP A 43 -8.37 14.16 1.41
C ASP A 43 -7.59 13.17 2.29
N MET A 44 -7.92 11.88 2.27
CA MET A 44 -7.22 10.83 3.04
C MET A 44 -5.73 10.75 2.68
N PHE A 45 -5.39 10.99 1.41
CA PHE A 45 -4.02 10.94 0.91
C PHE A 45 -3.39 12.33 0.74
N ASN A 46 -4.02 13.38 1.28
CA ASN A 46 -3.45 14.72 1.27
C ASN A 46 -2.17 14.77 2.14
N PRO A 47 -1.01 15.16 1.57
CA PRO A 47 0.26 15.22 2.30
C PRO A 47 0.22 16.09 3.56
N ASN A 48 -0.66 17.08 3.61
CA ASN A 48 -0.79 18.00 4.75
C ASN A 48 -1.24 17.31 6.04
N TYR A 49 -1.90 16.14 5.96
CA TYR A 49 -2.26 15.37 7.16
C TYR A 49 -1.14 14.46 7.65
N ALA A 50 -0.05 14.32 6.88
CA ALA A 50 1.10 13.47 7.16
C ALA A 50 0.76 11.99 7.46
N LEU A 51 -0.40 11.50 7.02
CA LEU A 51 -0.87 10.14 7.30
C LEU A 51 -0.24 9.10 6.39
N PHE A 52 -0.23 9.35 5.08
CA PHE A 52 0.35 8.46 4.09
C PHE A 52 1.48 9.16 3.33
N ARG A 53 2.39 8.36 2.80
CA ARG A 53 3.43 8.77 1.85
C ARG A 53 3.24 8.02 0.54
N ARG A 54 3.71 8.63 -0.54
CA ARG A 54 3.69 8.03 -1.87
C ARG A 54 4.96 7.21 -2.08
N GLU A 55 4.78 5.98 -2.53
CA GLU A 55 5.80 4.94 -2.68
C GLU A 55 5.61 4.24 -4.04
N GLY A 56 6.57 3.40 -4.42
CA GLY A 56 6.63 2.78 -5.75
C GLY A 56 7.43 3.61 -6.76
N ALA A 57 7.74 3.02 -7.91
CA ALA A 57 8.65 3.61 -8.89
C ALA A 57 8.13 4.92 -9.50
N LYS A 58 6.80 5.05 -9.58
CA LYS A 58 6.08 6.22 -10.10
C LYS A 58 5.33 6.96 -9.00
N SER A 59 5.66 6.69 -7.72
CA SER A 59 4.92 7.23 -6.58
C SER A 59 3.42 6.92 -6.68
N GLU A 60 3.08 5.70 -7.12
CA GLU A 60 1.73 5.23 -7.45
C GLU A 60 0.97 4.67 -6.23
N PHE A 61 1.68 4.23 -5.18
CA PHE A 61 1.10 3.58 -4.02
C PHE A 61 1.12 4.45 -2.77
N ASN A 62 0.12 4.30 -1.92
CA ASN A 62 0.06 4.88 -0.58
C ASN A 62 0.59 3.88 0.45
N HIS A 63 1.56 4.30 1.26
CA HIS A 63 2.06 3.57 2.43
C HIS A 63 1.86 4.42 3.67
N PRO A 64 1.45 3.87 4.83
CA PRO A 64 1.37 4.65 6.07
C PRO A 64 2.70 5.34 6.36
N ASN A 65 2.65 6.62 6.68
CA ASN A 65 3.83 7.39 7.01
C ASN A 65 4.32 6.98 8.41
N PRO A 66 5.56 6.45 8.56
CA PRO A 66 6.13 6.17 9.88
C PRO A 66 6.18 7.41 10.79
N LEU A 67 6.31 8.60 10.20
CA LEU A 67 6.37 9.89 10.89
C LEU A 67 5.00 10.54 11.12
N SER A 68 3.91 9.78 10.95
CA SER A 68 2.55 10.31 11.12
C SER A 68 2.25 10.81 12.54
N SER A 69 3.03 10.41 13.54
CA SER A 69 2.93 10.89 14.92
C SER A 69 3.16 12.40 15.08
N ILE A 70 3.69 13.09 14.06
CA ILE A 70 3.70 14.56 14.01
C ILE A 70 2.28 15.15 14.11
N ASN A 71 1.27 14.38 13.68
CA ASN A 71 -0.13 14.66 13.92
C ASN A 71 -0.57 13.88 15.18
N PRO A 72 -0.89 14.56 16.31
CA PRO A 72 -1.31 13.89 17.54
C PRO A 72 -2.55 12.99 17.38
N GLU A 73 -3.42 13.31 16.40
CA GLU A 73 -4.65 12.58 16.13
C GLU A 73 -4.48 11.48 15.07
N HIS A 74 -3.25 11.18 14.63
CA HIS A 74 -3.02 10.29 13.49
C HIS A 74 -3.68 8.91 13.65
N LEU A 75 -3.66 8.31 14.85
CA LEU A 75 -4.29 7.00 15.09
C LEU A 75 -5.82 7.07 14.95
N HIS A 76 -6.46 8.16 15.41
CA HIS A 76 -7.89 8.38 15.20
C HIS A 76 -8.21 8.51 13.71
N TYR A 77 -7.37 9.23 12.96
CA TYR A 77 -7.50 9.31 11.51
C TYR A 77 -7.33 7.95 10.83
N PHE A 78 -6.32 7.16 11.19
CA PHE A 78 -6.12 5.81 10.62
C PHE A 78 -7.32 4.91 10.89
N LYS A 79 -7.86 4.93 12.11
CA LYS A 79 -9.09 4.19 12.44
C LYS A 79 -10.28 4.65 11.60
N PHE A 80 -10.46 5.97 11.45
CA PHE A 80 -11.51 6.53 10.62
C PHE A 80 -11.35 6.12 9.14
N ILE A 81 -10.14 6.20 8.60
CA ILE A 81 -9.82 5.76 7.23
C ILE A 81 -10.13 4.27 7.07
N GLY A 82 -9.76 3.43 8.04
CA GLY A 82 -10.13 2.01 8.08
C GLY A 82 -11.64 1.80 7.96
N ARG A 83 -12.44 2.57 8.71
CA ARG A 83 -13.91 2.54 8.63
C ARG A 83 -14.43 2.97 7.26
N ILE A 84 -13.88 4.04 6.67
CA ILE A 84 -14.30 4.53 5.35
C ILE A 84 -14.01 3.50 4.26
N ILE A 85 -12.82 2.90 4.27
CA ILE A 85 -12.43 1.84 3.32
C ILE A 85 -13.32 0.61 3.52
N GLY A 86 -13.54 0.19 4.76
CA GLY A 86 -14.46 -0.92 5.08
C GLY A 86 -15.89 -0.63 4.66
N LYS A 87 -16.36 0.61 4.82
CA LYS A 87 -17.69 1.05 4.40
C LYS A 87 -17.84 1.07 2.88
N ALA A 88 -16.84 1.53 2.14
CA ALA A 88 -16.85 1.47 0.68
C ALA A 88 -16.99 0.03 0.18
N LEU A 89 -16.20 -0.90 0.72
CA LEU A 89 -16.32 -2.32 0.39
C LEU A 89 -17.70 -2.89 0.76
N PHE A 90 -18.21 -2.57 1.95
CA PHE A 90 -19.51 -3.05 2.42
C PHE A 90 -20.67 -2.58 1.52
N ASP A 91 -20.61 -1.34 1.02
CA ASP A 91 -21.62 -0.75 0.15
C ASP A 91 -21.38 -1.01 -1.36
N GLY A 92 -20.32 -1.75 -1.72
CA GLY A 92 -19.94 -1.97 -3.12
C GLY A 92 -19.57 -0.68 -3.86
N GLN A 93 -18.97 0.29 -3.15
CA GLN A 93 -18.47 1.53 -3.71
C GLN A 93 -16.98 1.43 -3.98
N HIS A 94 -16.53 2.00 -5.11
CA HIS A 94 -15.11 2.05 -5.45
C HIS A 94 -14.46 3.33 -4.93
N LEU A 95 -13.19 3.22 -4.57
CA LEU A 95 -12.34 4.31 -4.12
C LEU A 95 -11.06 4.33 -4.94
N ASN A 96 -10.64 5.53 -5.37
CA ASN A 96 -9.33 5.73 -5.98
C ASN A 96 -8.23 5.71 -4.89
N ALA A 97 -8.00 4.53 -4.31
CA ALA A 97 -7.14 4.30 -3.16
C ALA A 97 -6.20 3.12 -3.42
N TYR A 98 -5.03 3.42 -3.97
CA TYR A 98 -4.01 2.42 -4.32
C TYR A 98 -2.98 2.33 -3.20
N PHE A 99 -2.90 1.19 -2.52
CA PHE A 99 -1.93 0.93 -1.45
C PHE A 99 -0.78 0.03 -1.92
N CYS A 100 0.33 0.01 -1.17
CA CYS A 100 1.38 -0.98 -1.38
C CYS A 100 0.85 -2.40 -1.15
N ARG A 101 1.44 -3.41 -1.80
CA ARG A 101 0.99 -4.82 -1.75
C ARG A 101 0.98 -5.38 -0.33
N SER A 102 1.98 -5.02 0.46
CA SER A 102 2.05 -5.38 1.88
C SER A 102 0.84 -4.90 2.69
N PHE A 103 0.30 -3.71 2.37
CA PHE A 103 -0.82 -3.15 3.11
C PHE A 103 -2.11 -3.94 2.86
N TYR A 104 -2.38 -4.33 1.61
CA TYR A 104 -3.47 -5.27 1.30
C TYR A 104 -3.28 -6.61 2.00
N LYS A 105 -2.06 -7.17 2.02
CA LYS A 105 -1.76 -8.40 2.75
C LYS A 105 -2.06 -8.28 4.24
N HIS A 106 -1.79 -7.13 4.85
CA HIS A 106 -2.17 -6.88 6.24
C HIS A 106 -3.68 -6.86 6.46
N MET A 107 -4.47 -6.25 5.55
CA MET A 107 -5.95 -6.31 5.60
C MET A 107 -6.49 -7.74 5.53
N LEU A 108 -5.80 -8.60 4.76
CA LEU A 108 -6.13 -10.00 4.59
C LEU A 108 -5.64 -10.91 5.72
N GLY A 109 -4.88 -10.37 6.70
CA GLY A 109 -4.23 -11.17 7.73
C GLY A 109 -3.12 -12.09 7.20
N ARG A 110 -2.56 -11.79 6.02
CA ARG A 110 -1.52 -12.60 5.37
C ARG A 110 -0.13 -12.12 5.75
N ARG A 111 0.81 -13.06 5.83
CA ARG A 111 2.23 -12.77 6.10
C ARG A 111 2.87 -12.09 4.88
N CYS A 112 3.55 -10.98 5.12
CA CYS A 112 4.38 -10.35 4.10
C CYS A 112 5.70 -11.12 3.89
N VAL A 113 6.19 -11.09 2.66
CA VAL A 113 7.47 -11.66 2.23
C VAL A 113 8.42 -10.54 1.81
N THR A 114 9.70 -10.85 1.63
CA THR A 114 10.72 -9.85 1.25
C THR A 114 10.40 -9.12 -0.04
N ALA A 115 9.80 -9.81 -1.02
CA ALA A 115 9.37 -9.24 -2.29
C ALA A 115 8.31 -8.13 -2.14
N ASP A 116 7.57 -8.09 -1.03
CA ASP A 116 6.56 -7.04 -0.82
C ASP A 116 7.18 -5.66 -0.62
N ALA A 117 8.46 -5.61 -0.22
CA ALA A 117 9.21 -4.36 -0.11
C ALA A 117 9.40 -3.67 -1.47
N GLU A 118 9.35 -4.41 -2.59
CA GLU A 118 9.44 -3.86 -3.95
C GLU A 118 8.33 -2.85 -4.22
N SER A 119 7.10 -3.14 -3.79
CA SER A 119 5.96 -2.23 -3.97
C SER A 119 6.03 -0.95 -3.15
N ILE A 120 6.97 -0.89 -2.19
CA ILE A 120 7.23 0.28 -1.37
C ILE A 120 8.44 1.02 -1.96
N ASP A 121 9.58 0.34 -2.05
CA ASP A 121 10.84 0.93 -2.49
C ASP A 121 11.54 0.00 -3.47
N PRO A 122 11.21 0.11 -4.77
CA PRO A 122 11.80 -0.72 -5.82
C PRO A 122 13.32 -0.56 -5.89
N THR A 123 13.85 0.64 -5.63
CA THR A 123 15.28 0.93 -5.68
C THR A 123 16.02 0.18 -4.58
N LEU A 124 15.54 0.30 -3.33
CA LEU A 124 16.08 -0.46 -2.20
C LEU A 124 16.01 -1.96 -2.47
N TYR A 125 14.85 -2.47 -2.90
CA TYR A 125 14.66 -3.89 -3.15
C TYR A 125 15.64 -4.43 -4.21
N ASN A 126 15.80 -3.72 -5.34
CA ASN A 126 16.76 -4.08 -6.37
C ASN A 126 18.21 -4.08 -5.87
N ASN A 127 18.57 -3.11 -5.02
CA ASN A 127 19.91 -3.07 -4.41
C ASN A 127 20.13 -4.27 -3.46
N LEU A 128 19.11 -4.66 -2.69
CA LEU A 128 19.18 -5.85 -1.84
C LEU A 128 19.28 -7.14 -2.66
N LEU A 129 18.58 -7.23 -3.79
CA LEU A 129 18.74 -8.36 -4.73
C LEU A 129 20.16 -8.45 -5.28
N LYS A 130 20.77 -7.32 -5.66
CA LYS A 130 22.18 -7.28 -6.08
C LYS A 130 23.11 -7.75 -4.94
N MET A 131 22.84 -7.35 -3.70
CA MET A 131 23.60 -7.82 -2.55
C MET A 131 23.54 -9.35 -2.37
N LEU A 132 22.41 -9.97 -2.72
CA LEU A 132 22.30 -11.44 -2.70
C LEU A 132 23.08 -12.11 -3.84
N GLN A 133 23.26 -11.44 -4.98
CA GLN A 133 23.89 -12.00 -6.18
C GLN A 133 25.42 -11.93 -6.15
N TYR A 134 26.00 -10.87 -5.58
CA TYR A 134 27.45 -10.62 -5.57
C TYR A 134 28.02 -10.75 -4.15
N SER A 135 29.32 -11.01 -4.03
CA SER A 135 29.97 -11.01 -2.71
C SER A 135 29.95 -9.61 -2.10
N LEU A 136 29.98 -9.50 -0.76
CA LEU A 136 30.04 -8.18 -0.11
C LEU A 136 31.34 -7.44 -0.44
N GLU A 137 32.43 -8.18 -0.65
CA GLU A 137 33.73 -7.65 -1.06
C GLU A 137 33.67 -7.03 -2.46
N ASP A 138 33.08 -7.71 -3.44
CA ASP A 138 32.91 -7.18 -4.81
C ASP A 138 32.09 -5.89 -4.84
N LEU A 139 31.16 -5.74 -3.90
CA LEU A 139 30.32 -4.56 -3.75
C LEU A 139 30.99 -3.46 -2.90
N GLY A 140 32.12 -3.73 -2.27
CA GLY A 140 32.80 -2.80 -1.36
C GLY A 140 31.96 -2.44 -0.14
N LEU A 141 31.13 -3.37 0.36
CA LEU A 141 30.20 -3.13 1.45
C LEU A 141 30.71 -3.70 2.77
N GLU A 142 30.89 -2.83 3.76
CA GLU A 142 31.11 -3.18 5.15
C GLU A 142 29.86 -2.83 5.97
N LEU A 143 29.08 -3.85 6.32
CA LEU A 143 27.79 -3.69 6.99
C LEU A 143 27.78 -4.40 8.33
N THR A 144 26.92 -3.92 9.23
CA THR A 144 26.55 -4.59 10.48
C THR A 144 25.05 -4.87 10.48
N PHE A 145 24.54 -5.69 11.39
CA PHE A 145 23.09 -5.91 11.53
C PHE A 145 22.39 -4.71 12.19
N SER A 146 22.61 -3.52 11.66
CA SER A 146 21.97 -2.29 12.08
C SER A 146 21.65 -1.44 10.84
N THR A 147 20.79 -0.45 11.01
CA THR A 147 20.42 0.49 9.94
C THR A 147 20.17 1.86 10.51
N GLU A 148 20.37 2.87 9.68
CA GLU A 148 20.04 4.25 10.01
C GLU A 148 18.53 4.50 9.86
N VAL A 149 18.03 5.36 10.73
CA VAL A 149 16.66 5.84 10.79
C VAL A 149 16.74 7.35 10.90
N ASP A 150 16.08 8.04 9.98
CA ASP A 150 15.88 9.48 10.08
C ASP A 150 14.45 9.73 10.55
N GLU A 151 14.33 10.26 11.76
CA GLU A 151 13.05 10.69 12.33
C GLU A 151 13.14 12.18 12.67
N PHE A 152 12.46 13.00 11.87
CA PHE A 152 12.42 14.45 12.04
C PHE A 152 13.81 15.12 12.05
N GLY A 153 14.74 14.62 11.22
CA GLY A 153 16.12 15.13 11.14
C GLY A 153 17.03 14.62 12.25
N MET A 154 16.53 13.73 13.13
CA MET A 154 17.36 13.01 14.08
C MET A 154 17.80 11.68 13.46
N HIS A 155 19.10 11.59 13.17
CA HIS A 155 19.73 10.34 12.76
C HIS A 155 19.94 9.43 13.97
N ARG A 156 19.30 8.27 13.95
CA ARG A 156 19.48 7.21 14.93
C ARG A 156 19.87 5.93 14.21
N ILE A 157 20.77 5.16 14.81
CA ILE A 157 21.03 3.79 14.38
C ILE A 157 20.06 2.88 15.13
N GLU A 158 19.48 1.89 14.48
CA GLU A 158 18.69 0.85 15.12
C GLU A 158 19.27 -0.52 14.78
N ASP A 159 19.37 -1.35 15.81
CA ASP A 159 19.81 -2.74 15.71
C ASP A 159 18.70 -3.60 15.08
N LEU A 160 19.02 -4.32 14.00
CA LEU A 160 18.10 -5.26 13.34
C LEU A 160 17.98 -6.59 14.10
N ILE A 161 19.00 -6.91 14.89
CA ILE A 161 19.08 -8.04 15.84
C ILE A 161 19.73 -7.53 17.13
N PRO A 162 19.59 -8.19 18.29
CA PRO A 162 20.24 -7.76 19.53
C PRO A 162 21.75 -7.55 19.36
N ASN A 163 22.24 -6.36 19.73
CA ASN A 163 23.64 -5.92 19.56
C ASN A 163 24.11 -5.90 18.10
N GLY A 164 23.19 -5.70 17.16
CA GLY A 164 23.42 -5.81 15.72
C GLY A 164 24.55 -4.91 15.18
N ARG A 165 24.76 -3.72 15.74
CA ARG A 165 25.92 -2.85 15.44
C ARG A 165 27.29 -3.51 15.64
N THR A 166 27.38 -4.55 16.46
CA THR A 166 28.63 -5.27 16.72
C THR A 166 28.78 -6.56 15.90
N ILE A 167 27.74 -6.92 15.15
CA ILE A 167 27.68 -8.16 14.40
C ILE A 167 27.82 -7.83 12.91
N PRO A 168 28.94 -8.19 12.26
CA PRO A 168 29.14 -7.91 10.85
C PRO A 168 28.21 -8.76 9.96
N VAL A 169 27.77 -8.16 8.86
CA VAL A 169 27.14 -8.89 7.77
C VAL A 169 28.25 -9.53 6.93
N THR A 170 28.07 -10.80 6.60
CA THR A 170 28.99 -11.64 5.83
C THR A 170 28.20 -12.30 4.71
N ASP A 171 28.88 -12.81 3.69
CA ASP A 171 28.20 -13.56 2.62
C ASP A 171 27.41 -14.78 3.12
N ALA A 172 27.83 -15.38 4.24
CA ALA A 172 27.13 -16.48 4.88
C ALA A 172 25.82 -16.06 5.57
N ASN A 173 25.69 -14.80 6.01
CA ASN A 173 24.53 -14.32 6.79
C ASN A 173 23.72 -13.19 6.11
N LYS A 174 24.16 -12.68 4.95
CA LYS A 174 23.52 -11.55 4.25
C LYS A 174 22.05 -11.77 3.88
N HIS A 175 21.62 -13.03 3.70
CA HIS A 175 20.21 -13.36 3.49
C HIS A 175 19.31 -12.91 4.65
N LEU A 176 19.77 -13.09 5.90
CA LEU A 176 19.04 -12.64 7.08
C LEU A 176 19.00 -11.11 7.13
N TYR A 177 20.11 -10.45 6.81
CA TYR A 177 20.16 -8.98 6.76
C TYR A 177 19.15 -8.42 5.74
N VAL A 178 19.12 -8.96 4.51
CA VAL A 178 18.11 -8.57 3.50
C VAL A 178 16.70 -8.76 4.02
N GLN A 179 16.42 -9.92 4.63
CA GLN A 179 15.10 -10.21 5.18
C GLN A 179 14.67 -9.17 6.22
N LEU A 180 15.57 -8.81 7.14
CA LEU A 180 15.29 -7.85 8.21
C LEU A 180 15.12 -6.42 7.67
N ILE A 181 15.92 -6.00 6.70
CA ILE A 181 15.74 -4.69 6.04
C ILE A 181 14.40 -4.62 5.31
N CYS A 182 14.04 -5.66 4.54
CA CYS A 182 12.74 -5.72 3.87
C CYS A 182 11.59 -5.66 4.89
N GLN A 183 11.66 -6.47 5.95
CA GLN A 183 10.63 -6.49 7.00
C GLN A 183 10.49 -5.11 7.65
N ARG A 184 11.61 -4.48 7.99
CA ARG A 184 11.64 -3.12 8.53
C ARG A 184 11.03 -2.11 7.55
N LYS A 185 11.33 -2.17 6.25
CA LYS A 185 10.74 -1.27 5.25
C LYS A 185 9.21 -1.44 5.18
N ILE A 186 8.72 -2.67 5.35
CA ILE A 186 7.29 -2.99 5.26
C ILE A 186 6.51 -2.50 6.49
N VAL A 187 6.96 -2.84 7.71
CA VAL A 187 6.20 -2.58 8.95
C VAL A 187 6.87 -1.64 9.96
N GLY A 188 8.13 -1.30 9.75
CA GLY A 188 8.91 -0.48 10.67
C GLY A 188 8.30 0.90 10.87
N GLY A 189 8.02 1.25 12.13
CA GLY A 189 7.43 2.53 12.52
C GLY A 189 5.95 2.73 12.16
N ILE A 190 5.27 1.72 11.62
CA ILE A 190 3.85 1.82 11.22
C ILE A 190 2.89 0.89 11.98
N GLN A 191 3.38 0.18 13.00
CA GLN A 191 2.60 -0.87 13.67
C GLN A 191 1.32 -0.32 14.33
N GLN A 192 1.40 0.83 15.01
CA GLN A 192 0.24 1.44 15.67
C GLN A 192 -0.78 1.97 14.66
N GLN A 193 -0.29 2.54 13.56
CA GLN A 193 -1.08 3.05 12.45
C GLN A 193 -1.85 1.91 11.77
N LEU A 194 -1.17 0.79 11.54
CA LEU A 194 -1.75 -0.40 10.94
C LEU A 194 -2.82 -1.01 11.87
N GLU A 195 -2.53 -1.14 13.17
CA GLU A 195 -3.49 -1.64 14.15
C GLU A 195 -4.74 -0.75 14.24
N ALA A 196 -4.57 0.58 14.29
CA ALA A 196 -5.67 1.53 14.30
C ALA A 196 -6.53 1.41 13.02
N PHE A 197 -5.88 1.35 11.85
CA PHE A 197 -6.56 1.15 10.57
C PHE A 197 -7.35 -0.17 10.55
N LEU A 198 -6.71 -1.30 10.89
CA LEU A 198 -7.36 -2.62 10.88
C LEU A 198 -8.49 -2.70 11.89
N SER A 199 -8.35 -2.07 13.06
CA SER A 199 -9.42 -1.96 14.05
C SER A 199 -10.66 -1.29 13.44
N GLY A 200 -10.51 -0.17 12.72
CA GLY A 200 -11.62 0.50 12.06
C GLY A 200 -12.18 -0.28 10.86
N PHE A 201 -11.31 -0.92 10.08
CA PHE A 201 -11.70 -1.73 8.92
C PHE A 201 -12.55 -2.94 9.32
N HIS A 202 -12.14 -3.66 10.36
CA HIS A 202 -12.82 -4.88 10.82
C HIS A 202 -14.10 -4.63 11.62
N GLU A 203 -14.42 -3.39 11.98
CA GLU A 203 -15.76 -3.04 12.48
C GLU A 203 -16.84 -3.26 11.39
N LEU A 204 -16.46 -3.13 10.11
CA LEU A 204 -17.36 -3.29 8.96
C LEU A 204 -17.14 -4.62 8.25
N ILE A 205 -15.88 -5.02 8.06
CA ILE A 205 -15.50 -6.18 7.24
C ILE A 205 -14.90 -7.29 8.12
N PRO A 206 -15.61 -8.39 8.38
CA PRO A 206 -15.08 -9.50 9.16
C PRO A 206 -13.79 -10.10 8.54
N PRO A 207 -12.74 -10.37 9.33
CA PRO A 207 -11.48 -10.94 8.83
C PRO A 207 -11.67 -12.23 8.01
N ALA A 208 -12.58 -13.10 8.44
CA ALA A 208 -12.86 -14.36 7.74
C ALA A 208 -13.42 -14.14 6.33
N LEU A 209 -14.23 -13.11 6.12
CA LEU A 209 -14.83 -12.83 4.81
C LEU A 209 -13.83 -12.22 3.84
N ILE A 210 -12.96 -11.32 4.29
CA ILE A 210 -11.99 -10.68 3.41
C ILE A 210 -10.82 -11.61 3.05
N SER A 211 -10.47 -12.56 3.93
CA SER A 211 -9.31 -13.45 3.74
C SER A 211 -9.36 -14.38 2.51
N ILE A 212 -10.55 -14.55 1.93
CA ILE A 212 -10.77 -15.37 0.73
C ILE A 212 -10.08 -14.79 -0.51
N PHE A 213 -9.88 -13.48 -0.54
CA PHE A 213 -9.23 -12.77 -1.64
C PHE A 213 -7.71 -12.76 -1.48
N ASP A 214 -6.99 -12.68 -2.60
CA ASP A 214 -5.60 -12.25 -2.61
C ASP A 214 -5.43 -10.72 -2.63
N ASP A 215 -4.19 -10.24 -2.55
CA ASP A 215 -3.87 -8.83 -2.50
C ASP A 215 -4.15 -8.06 -3.80
N LYS A 216 -4.26 -8.75 -4.94
CA LYS A 216 -4.65 -8.14 -6.22
C LYS A 216 -6.17 -8.09 -6.34
N GLU A 217 -6.86 -9.15 -5.95
CA GLU A 217 -8.32 -9.20 -5.92
C GLU A 217 -8.90 -8.16 -4.96
N LEU A 218 -8.31 -7.97 -3.77
CA LEU A 218 -8.73 -6.93 -2.83
C LEU A 218 -8.53 -5.52 -3.38
N GLU A 219 -7.43 -5.27 -4.10
CA GLU A 219 -7.21 -3.99 -4.77
C GLU A 219 -8.31 -3.73 -5.81
N LEU A 220 -8.65 -4.72 -6.64
CA LEU A 220 -9.69 -4.61 -7.66
C LEU A 220 -11.07 -4.43 -7.04
N LEU A 221 -11.35 -5.09 -5.92
CA LEU A 221 -12.61 -4.92 -5.19
C LEU A 221 -12.76 -3.50 -4.63
N LEU A 222 -11.65 -2.90 -4.19
CA LEU A 222 -11.64 -1.53 -3.66
C LEU A 222 -11.65 -0.47 -4.76
N SER A 223 -10.85 -0.64 -5.80
CA SER A 223 -10.58 0.39 -6.83
C SER A 223 -11.45 0.23 -8.07
N GLY A 224 -12.14 -0.90 -8.20
CA GLY A 224 -12.82 -1.31 -9.42
C GLY A 224 -11.89 -1.95 -10.45
N LEU A 225 -12.50 -2.59 -11.45
CA LEU A 225 -11.77 -3.16 -12.58
C LEU A 225 -11.32 -2.05 -13.53
N PRO A 226 -10.03 -1.95 -13.88
CA PRO A 226 -9.58 -1.00 -14.88
C PRO A 226 -10.04 -1.45 -16.27
N THR A 227 -10.49 -0.51 -17.08
CA THR A 227 -10.68 -0.75 -18.52
C THR A 227 -9.33 -0.59 -19.22
N VAL A 228 -8.80 -1.66 -19.79
CA VAL A 228 -7.54 -1.64 -20.54
C VAL A 228 -7.86 -1.56 -22.03
N ASN A 229 -7.44 -0.47 -22.68
CA ASN A 229 -7.49 -0.39 -24.13
C ASN A 229 -6.27 -1.12 -24.71
N LEU A 230 -6.49 -2.30 -25.29
CA LEU A 230 -5.41 -3.12 -25.85
C LEU A 230 -4.74 -2.48 -27.06
N GLU A 231 -5.46 -1.68 -27.85
CA GLU A 231 -4.86 -0.96 -28.99
C GLU A 231 -3.89 0.11 -28.50
N ASP A 232 -4.30 0.87 -27.49
CA ASP A 232 -3.45 1.87 -26.85
C ASP A 232 -2.24 1.20 -26.17
N LEU A 233 -2.46 0.11 -25.42
CA LEU A 233 -1.38 -0.63 -24.79
C LEU A 233 -0.37 -1.15 -25.83
N LYS A 234 -0.86 -1.72 -26.95
CA LYS A 234 -0.02 -2.23 -28.04
C LYS A 234 0.75 -1.12 -28.75
N ALA A 235 0.13 0.04 -28.95
CA ALA A 235 0.78 1.21 -29.56
C ALA A 235 1.90 1.80 -28.69
N ASN A 236 1.81 1.60 -27.36
CA ASN A 236 2.77 2.12 -26.38
C ASN A 236 3.66 1.03 -25.76
N THR A 237 3.86 -0.10 -26.45
CA THR A 237 4.73 -1.20 -25.99
C THR A 237 6.08 -1.17 -26.70
N ASP A 238 7.17 -1.06 -25.93
CA ASP A 238 8.53 -1.24 -26.42
C ASP A 238 8.97 -2.71 -26.34
N TYR A 239 9.66 -3.18 -27.38
CA TYR A 239 10.17 -4.54 -27.45
C TYR A 239 11.70 -4.53 -27.33
N VAL A 240 12.24 -5.27 -26.35
CA VAL A 240 13.68 -5.45 -26.17
C VAL A 240 14.04 -6.88 -26.58
N ASN A 241 14.94 -7.02 -27.56
CA ASN A 241 15.34 -8.30 -28.16
C ASN A 241 14.23 -9.08 -28.91
N PHE A 242 13.08 -8.43 -29.19
CA PHE A 242 11.98 -8.98 -29.98
C PHE A 242 11.53 -7.98 -31.05
N LEU A 243 10.95 -8.49 -32.13
CA LEU A 243 10.22 -7.70 -33.12
C LEU A 243 8.70 -7.83 -32.91
N PRO A 244 7.90 -6.80 -33.23
CA PRO A 244 6.44 -6.87 -33.15
C PRO A 244 5.82 -8.01 -33.97
N THR A 245 6.54 -8.49 -34.98
CA THR A 245 6.13 -9.58 -35.89
C THR A 245 6.54 -10.96 -35.40
N ASP A 246 7.33 -11.07 -34.33
CA ASP A 246 7.75 -12.36 -33.80
C ASP A 246 6.51 -13.14 -33.32
N GLN A 247 6.50 -14.45 -33.61
CA GLN A 247 5.33 -15.29 -33.33
C GLN A 247 4.90 -15.24 -31.85
N THR A 248 5.86 -15.16 -30.94
CA THR A 248 5.60 -15.02 -29.50
C THR A 248 4.88 -13.71 -29.17
N ILE A 249 5.22 -12.61 -29.85
CA ILE A 249 4.56 -11.31 -29.66
C ILE A 249 3.16 -11.32 -30.26
N VAL A 250 2.98 -11.94 -31.43
CA VAL A 250 1.65 -12.14 -32.03
C VAL A 250 0.75 -12.92 -31.07
N TRP A 251 1.22 -14.06 -30.55
CA TRP A 251 0.47 -14.87 -29.58
C TRP A 251 0.17 -14.11 -28.29
N PHE A 252 1.11 -13.31 -27.77
CA PHE A 252 0.88 -12.49 -26.59
C PHE A 252 -0.33 -11.57 -26.76
N TRP A 253 -0.43 -10.87 -27.90
CA TRP A 253 -1.56 -9.98 -28.18
C TRP A 253 -2.86 -10.73 -28.49
N GLU A 254 -2.79 -11.88 -29.16
CA GLU A 254 -3.96 -12.74 -29.40
C GLU A 254 -4.57 -13.24 -28.10
N VAL A 255 -3.75 -13.73 -27.15
CA VAL A 255 -4.23 -14.19 -25.84
C VAL A 255 -4.78 -13.04 -25.01
N SER A 256 -4.11 -11.88 -25.04
CA SER A 256 -4.54 -10.69 -24.29
C SER A 256 -5.90 -10.14 -24.76
N ALA A 257 -6.27 -10.36 -26.02
CA ALA A 257 -7.55 -9.92 -26.59
C ALA A 257 -8.75 -10.80 -26.17
N VAL A 258 -8.51 -11.92 -25.49
CA VAL A 258 -9.55 -12.88 -25.08
C VAL A 258 -9.94 -12.73 -23.61
N VAL A 259 -9.24 -11.87 -22.85
CA VAL A 259 -9.48 -11.60 -21.42
C VAL A 259 -10.20 -10.27 -21.24
#